data_AF-A0A838XI65-F1
#
_entry.id   AF-A0A838XI65-F1
#
_cell.length_a   1.000
_cell.length_b   1.000
_cell.length_c   1.000
_cell.angle_alpha   90.00
_cell.angle_beta   90.00
_cell.angle_gamma   90.00
#
_symmetry.space_group_name_H-M   'P 1'
#
loop_
_entity.id
_entity.type
_entity.pdbx_description
1 polymer ?
#
loop_
_entity_poly.entity_id
_entity_poly.type
_entity_poly.pdbx_seq_one_letter_code
_entity_poly.pdbx_strand_id
1 'polypeptide(L)'
;MKPCRLTSAGLIVQADGSSYPLPDVDAAEILVPHLAPRVETYELAGLGEIGVLIRYSCHCWTSKYDEALHNGVIRIMDRGRARAFDPARYAASLELPELMRDLPHKRIYATRGDRNYGCYDASRRDADGLCYTAYFALKARKGLCDAAPYSFRLFVESAYPKAQQEPGRATSLRAILGRSRAGTEIGEEPED
;
A
#
# COMPACT_ATOMS: atom_id res chain seq x y z
N MET A 1 14.99 10.76 -12.34
CA MET A 1 15.17 10.23 -13.71
C MET A 1 13.81 10.18 -14.41
N LYS A 2 13.70 9.74 -15.69
CA LYS A 2 12.37 9.40 -16.24
C LYS A 2 11.85 8.18 -15.47
N PRO A 3 10.56 8.14 -15.08
CA PRO A 3 10.02 7.00 -14.38
C PRO A 3 10.15 5.73 -15.24
N CYS A 4 10.56 4.64 -14.60
CA CYS A 4 10.63 3.32 -15.20
C CYS A 4 9.37 2.53 -14.87
N ARG A 5 9.11 1.43 -15.57
CA ARG A 5 7.91 0.61 -15.37
C ARG A 5 8.30 -0.79 -14.94
N LEU A 6 7.56 -1.33 -13.97
CA LEU A 6 7.63 -2.74 -13.62
C LEU A 6 6.70 -3.55 -14.52
N THR A 7 7.25 -4.58 -15.15
CA THR A 7 6.47 -5.58 -15.89
C THR A 7 5.93 -6.66 -14.94
N SER A 8 4.94 -7.42 -15.38
CA SER A 8 4.42 -8.57 -14.63
C SER A 8 5.46 -9.68 -14.41
N ALA A 9 6.49 -9.73 -15.26
CA ALA A 9 7.61 -10.66 -15.12
C ALA A 9 8.70 -10.16 -14.15
N GLY A 10 8.52 -8.99 -13.51
CA GLY A 10 9.50 -8.42 -12.60
C GLY A 10 10.64 -7.66 -13.25
N LEU A 11 10.62 -7.51 -14.58
CA LEU A 11 11.58 -6.70 -15.30
C LEU A 11 11.27 -5.22 -15.13
N ILE A 12 12.31 -4.42 -14.90
CA ILE A 12 12.23 -2.97 -14.83
C ILE A 12 12.70 -2.43 -16.18
N VAL A 13 11.80 -1.71 -16.86
CA VAL A 13 12.04 -1.17 -18.19
C VAL A 13 11.92 0.35 -18.19
N GLN A 14 12.71 1.00 -19.04
CA GLN A 14 12.61 2.43 -19.29
C GLN A 14 11.33 2.75 -20.08
N ALA A 15 11.01 4.05 -20.22
CA ALA A 15 9.81 4.50 -20.92
C ALA A 15 9.77 4.08 -22.40
N ASP A 16 10.92 3.83 -23.03
CA ASP A 16 11.04 3.34 -24.40
C ASP A 16 10.99 1.80 -24.51
N GLY A 17 10.82 1.09 -23.38
CA GLY A 17 10.75 -0.36 -23.32
C GLY A 17 12.09 -1.08 -23.17
N SER A 18 13.22 -0.36 -23.21
CA SER A 18 14.53 -0.96 -22.98
C SER A 18 14.76 -1.35 -21.52
N SER A 19 15.68 -2.28 -21.26
CA SER A 19 16.02 -2.72 -19.91
C SER A 19 16.66 -1.59 -19.09
N TYR A 20 16.33 -1.51 -17.81
CA TYR A 20 16.97 -0.56 -16.91
C TYR A 20 18.47 -0.87 -16.76
N PRO A 21 19.37 0.10 -16.97
CA PRO A 21 20.80 -0.18 -17.17
C PRO A 21 21.62 -0.24 -15.88
N LEU A 22 21.07 0.21 -14.75
CA LEU A 22 21.80 0.31 -13.48
C LEU A 22 21.45 -0.87 -12.56
N PRO A 23 22.38 -1.28 -11.67
CA PRO A 23 22.11 -2.35 -10.71
C PRO A 23 21.09 -1.94 -9.64
N ASP A 24 20.89 -0.64 -9.44
CA ASP A 24 20.05 -0.08 -8.39
C ASP A 24 19.07 0.92 -8.99
N VAL A 25 17.83 0.88 -8.51
CA VAL A 25 16.77 1.81 -8.89
C VAL A 25 16.02 2.24 -7.65
N ASP A 26 15.69 3.53 -7.55
CA ASP A 26 14.83 4.01 -6.46
C ASP A 26 13.41 3.51 -6.67
N ALA A 27 12.80 2.93 -5.62
CA ALA A 27 11.44 2.45 -5.66
C ALA A 27 10.42 3.54 -6.05
N ALA A 28 10.69 4.80 -5.70
CA ALA A 28 9.86 5.94 -6.06
C ALA A 28 9.88 6.26 -7.57
N GLU A 29 10.89 5.79 -8.30
CA GLU A 29 11.00 5.96 -9.75
C GLU A 29 10.30 4.84 -10.55
N ILE A 30 9.79 3.82 -9.88
CA ILE A 30 9.13 2.67 -10.52
C ILE A 30 7.61 2.86 -10.52
N LEU A 31 7.05 2.93 -11.72
CA LEU A 31 5.61 2.92 -11.95
C LEU A 31 5.08 1.50 -11.86
N VAL A 32 4.16 1.31 -10.92
CA VAL A 32 3.33 0.11 -10.75
C VAL A 32 1.87 0.54 -10.97
N PRO A 33 1.35 0.47 -12.21
CA PRO A 33 0.12 1.19 -12.59
C PRO A 33 -1.11 0.90 -11.74
N HIS A 34 -1.32 -0.35 -11.33
CA HIS A 34 -2.47 -0.72 -10.49
C HIS A 34 -2.35 -0.19 -9.05
N LEU A 35 -1.16 0.21 -8.62
CA LEU A 35 -0.89 0.84 -7.32
C LEU A 35 -0.61 2.35 -7.46
N ALA A 36 -1.06 2.97 -8.56
CA ALA A 36 -1.00 4.42 -8.68
C ALA A 36 -1.79 5.08 -7.53
N PRO A 37 -1.29 6.21 -6.97
CA PRO A 37 -2.04 6.98 -6.00
C PRO A 37 -3.42 7.36 -6.54
N ARG A 38 -4.46 7.25 -5.71
CA ARG A 38 -5.82 7.63 -6.10
C ARG A 38 -6.66 8.06 -4.91
N VAL A 39 -7.67 8.87 -5.15
CA VAL A 39 -8.69 9.15 -4.14
C VAL A 39 -9.77 8.09 -4.24
N GLU A 40 -10.05 7.43 -3.12
CA GLU A 40 -11.22 6.57 -2.94
C GLU A 40 -12.25 7.31 -2.10
N THR A 41 -13.49 7.30 -2.54
CA THR A 41 -14.59 7.97 -1.86
C THR A 41 -15.44 6.94 -1.14
N TYR A 42 -15.55 7.09 0.18
CA TYR A 42 -16.40 6.22 1.00
C TYR A 42 -17.64 6.97 1.47
N GLU A 43 -18.80 6.36 1.28
CA GLU A 43 -20.04 6.80 1.91
C GLU A 43 -20.21 6.07 3.24
N LEU A 44 -20.12 6.81 4.35
CA LEU A 44 -20.16 6.23 5.69
C LEU A 44 -21.30 6.83 6.51
N ALA A 45 -22.17 5.97 7.04
CA ALA A 45 -23.30 6.37 7.86
C ALA A 45 -22.87 7.31 9.01
N GLY A 46 -23.46 8.51 9.05
CA GLY A 46 -23.18 9.54 10.05
C GLY A 46 -21.88 10.33 9.85
N LEU A 47 -21.09 10.03 8.81
CA LEU A 47 -19.91 10.82 8.42
C LEU A 47 -20.04 11.44 7.02
N GLY A 48 -21.00 10.97 6.23
CA GLY A 48 -21.23 11.41 4.85
C GLY A 48 -20.21 10.83 3.88
N GLU A 49 -20.03 11.52 2.77
CA GLU A 49 -19.02 11.21 1.76
C GLU A 49 -17.64 11.68 2.23
N ILE A 50 -16.66 10.77 2.21
CA ILE A 50 -15.27 11.06 2.60
C ILE A 50 -14.31 10.59 1.51
N GLY A 51 -13.61 11.55 0.91
CA GLY A 51 -12.44 11.27 0.06
C GLY A 51 -11.20 10.92 0.87
N VAL A 52 -10.56 9.81 0.52
CA VAL A 52 -9.32 9.30 1.12
C VAL A 52 -8.28 9.07 0.02
N LEU A 53 -7.17 9.79 0.07
CA LEU A 53 -6.02 9.54 -0.80
C LEU A 53 -5.33 8.25 -0.37
N ILE A 54 -5.29 7.27 -1.25
CA ILE A 54 -4.61 6.00 -1.05
C ILE A 54 -3.26 6.03 -1.76
N ARG A 55 -2.21 5.64 -1.03
CA ARG A 55 -0.85 5.44 -1.53
C ARG A 55 -0.32 4.08 -1.07
N TYR A 56 0.62 3.53 -1.82
CA TYR A 56 1.16 2.19 -1.57
C TYR A 56 2.68 2.25 -1.43
N SER A 57 3.22 1.56 -0.43
CA SER A 57 4.66 1.29 -0.35
C SER A 57 5.07 0.25 -1.39
N CYS A 58 6.34 0.30 -1.82
CA CYS A 58 6.94 -0.76 -2.62
C CYS A 58 6.89 -2.14 -1.94
N HIS A 59 6.69 -2.17 -0.62
CA HIS A 59 6.54 -3.39 0.15
C HIS A 59 5.32 -4.25 -0.22
N CYS A 60 4.37 -3.68 -0.96
CA CYS A 60 3.21 -4.41 -1.47
C CYS A 60 3.55 -5.38 -2.61
N TRP A 61 4.70 -5.21 -3.27
CA TRP A 61 5.12 -6.00 -4.43
C TRP A 61 6.61 -6.40 -4.40
N THR A 62 7.31 -6.08 -3.32
CA THR A 62 8.70 -6.46 -3.08
C THR A 62 8.88 -7.23 -1.78
N SER A 63 9.92 -8.05 -1.72
CA SER A 63 10.45 -8.67 -0.51
C SER A 63 11.75 -7.99 -0.08
N LYS A 64 12.28 -8.39 1.08
CA LYS A 64 13.62 -7.96 1.51
C LYS A 64 14.64 -8.55 0.53
N TYR A 65 15.60 -7.73 0.08
CA TYR A 65 16.70 -8.26 -0.72
C TYR A 65 17.56 -9.20 0.13
N ASP A 66 17.80 -10.38 -0.43
CA ASP A 66 18.66 -11.43 0.11
C ASP A 66 19.76 -11.68 -0.90
N GLU A 67 21.01 -11.40 -0.51
CA GLU A 67 22.18 -11.50 -1.38
C GLU A 67 22.38 -12.92 -1.93
N ALA A 68 22.04 -13.96 -1.15
CA ALA A 68 22.20 -15.35 -1.58
C ALA A 68 21.16 -15.76 -2.63
N LEU A 69 19.98 -15.13 -2.62
CA LEU A 69 18.86 -15.48 -3.50
C LEU A 69 18.72 -14.56 -4.71
N HIS A 70 19.11 -13.29 -4.57
CA HIS A 70 18.83 -12.25 -5.57
C HIS A 70 20.08 -11.69 -6.24
N ASN A 71 21.24 -12.33 -6.07
CA ASN A 71 22.47 -11.91 -6.72
C ASN A 71 22.27 -11.76 -8.25
N GLY A 72 22.71 -10.63 -8.80
CA GLY A 72 22.54 -10.30 -10.22
C GLY A 72 21.16 -9.76 -10.62
N VAL A 73 20.21 -9.66 -9.68
CA VAL A 73 18.92 -8.99 -9.89
C VAL A 73 19.05 -7.52 -9.49
N ILE A 74 18.33 -6.63 -10.19
CA ILE A 74 18.28 -5.20 -9.86
C ILE A 74 17.77 -5.01 -8.42
N ARG A 75 18.51 -4.20 -7.65
CA ARG A 75 18.14 -3.79 -6.29
C ARG A 75 17.15 -2.64 -6.35
N ILE A 76 15.96 -2.86 -5.83
CA ILE A 76 14.95 -1.81 -5.68
C ILE A 76 15.20 -1.14 -4.32
N MET A 77 15.61 0.12 -4.33
CA MET A 77 16.02 0.85 -3.14
C MET A 77 14.83 1.62 -2.56
N ASP A 78 14.47 1.32 -1.31
CA ASP A 78 13.43 2.03 -0.57
C ASP A 78 14.04 2.67 0.67
N ARG A 79 14.27 4.00 0.64
CA ARG A 79 14.85 4.77 1.75
C ARG A 79 16.14 4.13 2.30
N GLY A 80 17.03 3.73 1.38
CA GLY A 80 18.31 3.08 1.71
C GLY A 80 18.23 1.57 2.01
N ARG A 81 17.04 0.97 1.95
CA ARG A 81 16.86 -0.49 2.14
C ARG A 81 16.72 -1.17 0.78
N ALA A 82 17.57 -2.16 0.52
CA ALA A 82 17.46 -2.96 -0.68
C ALA A 82 16.26 -3.93 -0.60
N ARG A 83 15.51 -3.99 -1.69
CA ARG A 83 14.34 -4.83 -1.91
C ARG A 83 14.51 -5.60 -3.22
N ALA A 84 13.85 -6.74 -3.32
CA ALA A 84 13.78 -7.52 -4.55
C ALA A 84 12.32 -7.63 -5.01
N PHE A 85 12.12 -7.73 -6.33
CA PHE A 85 10.80 -8.04 -6.88
C PHE A 85 10.32 -9.39 -6.34
N ASP A 86 9.08 -9.43 -5.85
CA ASP A 86 8.46 -10.65 -5.33
C ASP A 86 7.23 -10.96 -6.19
N PRO A 87 7.30 -12.01 -7.05
CA PRO A 87 6.19 -12.36 -7.94
C PRO A 87 4.89 -12.66 -7.19
N ALA A 88 4.96 -13.32 -6.04
CA ALA A 88 3.77 -13.69 -5.26
C ALA A 88 3.11 -12.45 -4.66
N ARG A 89 3.91 -11.52 -4.11
CA ARG A 89 3.39 -10.22 -3.63
C ARG A 89 2.85 -9.37 -4.76
N TYR A 90 3.54 -9.30 -5.90
CA TYR A 90 3.07 -8.55 -7.06
C TYR A 90 1.73 -9.09 -7.56
N ALA A 91 1.61 -10.41 -7.73
CA ALA A 91 0.35 -11.04 -8.14
C ALA A 91 -0.79 -10.73 -7.16
N ALA A 92 -0.55 -10.86 -5.85
CA ALA A 92 -1.55 -10.53 -4.84
C ALA A 92 -1.90 -9.03 -4.80
N SER A 93 -0.94 -8.16 -5.13
CA SER A 93 -1.14 -6.71 -5.15
C SER A 93 -2.11 -6.23 -6.22
N LEU A 94 -2.39 -7.03 -7.26
CA LEU A 94 -3.39 -6.72 -8.28
C LEU A 94 -4.80 -6.55 -7.68
N GLU A 95 -5.08 -7.27 -6.60
CA GLU A 95 -6.36 -7.24 -5.89
C GLU A 95 -6.42 -6.15 -4.80
N LEU A 96 -5.26 -5.58 -4.44
CA LEU A 96 -5.15 -4.61 -3.36
C LEU A 96 -6.01 -3.36 -3.58
N PRO A 97 -6.14 -2.79 -4.80
CA PRO A 97 -7.01 -1.65 -5.01
C PRO A 97 -8.49 -1.99 -4.81
N GLU A 98 -8.92 -3.21 -5.14
CA GLU A 98 -10.29 -3.65 -4.84
C GLU A 98 -10.50 -3.82 -3.34
N LEU A 99 -9.52 -4.43 -2.65
CA LEU A 99 -9.54 -4.57 -1.19
C LEU A 99 -9.65 -3.21 -0.49
N MET A 100 -8.95 -2.20 -1.01
CA MET A 100 -9.02 -0.83 -0.49
C MET A 100 -10.41 -0.23 -0.70
N ARG A 101 -11.01 -0.37 -1.88
CA ARG A 101 -12.38 0.09 -2.14
C ARG A 101 -13.40 -0.56 -1.19
N ASP A 102 -13.24 -1.85 -0.93
CA ASP A 102 -14.14 -2.64 -0.08
C ASP A 102 -13.85 -2.50 1.42
N LEU A 103 -12.90 -1.65 1.84
CA LEU A 103 -12.53 -1.45 3.25
C LEU A 103 -13.71 -1.23 4.21
N PRO A 104 -14.80 -0.50 3.87
CA PRO A 104 -15.96 -0.35 4.75
C PRO A 104 -16.60 -1.67 5.18
N HIS A 105 -16.50 -2.71 4.34
CA HIS A 105 -17.11 -4.03 4.54
C HIS A 105 -16.11 -5.06 5.08
N LYS A 106 -14.83 -4.72 5.18
CA LYS A 106 -13.80 -5.63 5.68
C LYS A 106 -13.63 -5.59 7.19
N ARG A 107 -13.10 -6.70 7.71
CA ARG A 107 -12.68 -6.78 9.11
C ARG A 107 -11.34 -6.07 9.28
N ILE A 108 -11.35 -4.97 10.02
CA ILE A 108 -10.16 -4.19 10.33
C ILE A 108 -9.78 -4.40 11.80
N TYR A 109 -8.48 -4.48 12.08
CA TYR A 109 -7.95 -4.55 13.43
C TYR A 109 -6.90 -3.47 13.66
N ALA A 110 -6.89 -2.89 14.85
CA ALA A 110 -5.79 -2.06 15.31
C ALA A 110 -4.69 -2.98 15.83
N THR A 111 -3.50 -2.88 15.26
CA THR A 111 -2.32 -3.61 15.72
C THR A 111 -1.78 -2.99 17.02
N ARG A 112 -0.90 -3.71 17.73
CA ARG A 112 -0.28 -3.21 18.97
C ARG A 112 0.69 -2.03 18.73
N GLY A 113 1.15 -1.82 17.50
CA GLY A 113 1.92 -0.65 17.13
C GLY A 113 0.98 0.53 16.87
N ASP A 114 1.17 1.62 17.61
CA ASP A 114 0.39 2.84 17.39
C ASP A 114 0.52 3.30 15.94
N ARG A 115 -0.64 3.51 15.30
CA ARG A 115 -0.86 3.98 13.92
C ARG A 115 -0.90 2.92 12.81
N ASN A 116 -0.83 1.63 13.14
CA ASN A 116 -0.95 0.56 12.14
C ASN A 116 -2.26 -0.21 12.28
N TYR A 117 -3.06 -0.19 11.21
CA TYR A 117 -4.26 -1.00 11.04
C TYR A 117 -3.95 -2.16 10.10
N GLY A 118 -4.58 -3.31 10.35
CA GLY A 118 -4.60 -4.42 9.40
C GLY A 118 -6.01 -4.64 8.88
N CYS A 119 -6.14 -4.84 7.58
CA CYS A 119 -7.34 -5.33 6.93
C CYS A 119 -7.12 -6.78 6.53
N TYR A 120 -7.98 -7.67 7.02
CA TYR A 120 -7.94 -9.10 6.74
C TYR A 120 -9.09 -9.48 5.82
N ASP A 121 -8.79 -10.07 4.66
CA ASP A 121 -9.80 -10.59 3.74
C ASP A 121 -9.88 -12.12 3.79
N ALA A 122 -10.80 -12.63 4.62
CA ALA A 122 -11.04 -14.06 4.76
C ALA A 122 -11.65 -14.71 3.52
N SER A 123 -12.25 -13.92 2.62
CA SER A 123 -12.90 -14.40 1.39
C SER A 123 -11.89 -14.72 0.30
N ARG A 124 -10.64 -14.28 0.46
CA ARG A 124 -9.55 -14.42 -0.51
C ARG A 124 -8.45 -15.28 0.09
N ARG A 125 -8.69 -16.59 0.05
CA ARG A 125 -7.68 -17.61 0.38
C ARG A 125 -6.95 -18.06 -0.87
N ASP A 126 -5.63 -18.12 -0.81
CA ASP A 126 -4.84 -18.80 -1.84
C ASP A 126 -4.93 -20.33 -1.69
N ALA A 127 -4.25 -21.05 -2.59
CA ALA A 127 -4.23 -22.52 -2.60
C ALA A 127 -3.66 -23.12 -1.30
N ASP A 128 -2.82 -22.37 -0.58
CA ASP A 128 -2.22 -22.74 0.70
C ASP A 128 -3.11 -22.35 1.90
N GLY A 129 -4.29 -21.77 1.63
CA GLY A 129 -5.25 -21.34 2.64
C GLY A 129 -4.88 -20.03 3.34
N LEU A 130 -3.86 -19.30 2.86
CA LEU A 130 -3.45 -18.01 3.40
C LEU A 130 -4.41 -16.93 2.93
N CYS A 131 -4.73 -16.00 3.83
CA CYS A 131 -5.61 -14.88 3.54
C CYS A 131 -4.79 -13.63 3.23
N TYR A 132 -5.21 -12.87 2.22
CA TYR A 132 -4.54 -11.62 1.89
C TYR A 132 -4.78 -10.56 2.96
N THR A 133 -3.69 -10.02 3.50
CA THR A 133 -3.73 -9.06 4.61
C THR A 133 -2.97 -7.80 4.21
N ALA A 134 -3.62 -6.64 4.33
CA ALA A 134 -3.03 -5.34 4.07
C ALA A 134 -2.83 -4.57 5.39
N TYR A 135 -1.65 -4.00 5.57
CA TYR A 135 -1.29 -3.16 6.71
C TYR A 135 -1.18 -1.72 6.26
N PHE A 136 -1.84 -0.81 6.95
CA PHE A 136 -1.90 0.59 6.56
C PHE A 136 -1.97 1.54 7.75
N ALA A 137 -1.46 2.74 7.51
CA ALA A 137 -1.63 3.88 8.39
C ALA A 137 -2.66 4.85 7.79
N LEU A 138 -3.46 5.48 8.65
CA LEU A 138 -4.43 6.49 8.26
C LEU A 138 -4.22 7.76 9.06
N LYS A 139 -4.10 8.89 8.36
CA LYS A 139 -3.94 10.23 8.96
C LYS A 139 -4.94 11.21 8.36
N ALA A 140 -5.43 12.15 9.16
CA ALA A 140 -6.16 13.31 8.65
C ALA A 140 -5.18 14.19 7.88
N ARG A 141 -5.51 14.50 6.62
CA ARG A 141 -4.75 15.41 5.75
C ARG A 141 -5.67 15.83 4.62
N LYS A 142 -5.85 17.13 4.44
CA LYS A 142 -6.62 17.68 3.33
C LYS A 142 -5.72 17.91 2.12
N GLY A 143 -6.26 17.80 0.92
CA GLY A 143 -5.54 18.12 -0.31
C GLY A 143 -6.31 17.73 -1.56
N LEU A 144 -5.62 17.80 -2.69
CA LEU A 144 -6.10 17.39 -4.01
C LEU A 144 -5.14 16.35 -4.58
N CYS A 145 -5.68 15.34 -5.28
CA CYS A 145 -4.91 14.42 -6.13
C CYS A 145 -5.65 14.31 -7.45
N ASP A 146 -5.02 14.70 -8.56
CA ASP A 146 -5.65 14.77 -9.88
C ASP A 146 -7.00 15.51 -9.87
N ALA A 147 -7.02 16.67 -9.20
CA ALA A 147 -8.20 17.50 -8.94
C ALA A 147 -9.30 16.89 -8.04
N ALA A 148 -9.17 15.64 -7.59
CA ALA A 148 -10.08 15.03 -6.63
C ALA A 148 -9.74 15.44 -5.19
N PRO A 149 -10.68 15.97 -4.39
CA PRO A 149 -10.43 16.36 -3.01
C PRO A 149 -10.41 15.17 -2.07
N TYR A 150 -9.53 15.23 -1.08
CA TYR A 150 -9.47 14.26 0.02
C TYR A 150 -9.33 14.95 1.38
N SER A 151 -9.77 14.27 2.44
CA SER A 151 -9.64 14.71 3.84
C SER A 151 -8.74 13.80 4.68
N PHE A 152 -8.36 12.64 4.13
CA PHE A 152 -7.46 11.70 4.79
C PHE A 152 -6.47 11.12 3.80
N ARG A 153 -5.31 10.70 4.32
CA ARG A 153 -4.33 9.90 3.60
C ARG A 153 -4.25 8.53 4.24
N LEU A 154 -4.48 7.50 3.44
CA LEU A 154 -4.23 6.10 3.77
C LEU A 154 -2.96 5.66 3.05
N PHE A 155 -1.98 5.19 3.81
CA PHE A 155 -0.73 4.65 3.25
C PHE A 155 -0.66 3.16 3.55
N VAL A 156 -0.72 2.32 2.52
CA VAL A 156 -0.55 0.87 2.66
C VAL A 156 0.94 0.58 2.78
N GLU A 157 1.36 0.25 3.99
CA GLU A 157 2.76 0.02 4.34
C GLU A 157 3.27 -1.33 3.86
N SER A 158 2.39 -2.33 3.78
CA SER A 158 2.68 -3.64 3.21
C SER A 158 1.39 -4.42 2.99
N ALA A 159 1.42 -5.39 2.07
CA ALA A 159 0.33 -6.34 1.89
C ALA A 159 0.89 -7.68 1.40
N TYR A 160 0.46 -8.78 2.02
CA TYR A 160 0.95 -10.12 1.70
C TYR A 160 0.02 -11.21 2.27
N PRO A 161 0.01 -12.42 1.70
CA PRO A 161 -0.72 -13.55 2.26
C PRO A 161 -0.25 -13.92 3.66
N LYS A 162 -1.19 -14.22 4.57
CA LYS A 162 -0.93 -14.66 5.94
C LYS A 162 -1.92 -15.71 6.39
N ALA A 163 -1.45 -16.68 7.17
CA ALA A 163 -2.29 -17.76 7.69
C ALA A 163 -3.37 -17.25 8.67
N GLN A 164 -3.06 -16.23 9.45
CA GLN A 164 -3.97 -15.66 10.44
C GLN A 164 -3.75 -14.16 10.61
N GLN A 165 -4.83 -13.44 10.92
CA GLN A 165 -4.75 -12.05 11.37
C GLN A 165 -3.87 -11.94 12.63
N GLU A 166 -3.18 -10.82 12.78
CA GLU A 166 -2.47 -10.53 14.02
C GLU A 166 -3.43 -10.30 15.19
N PRO A 167 -3.01 -10.58 16.43
CA PRO A 167 -3.75 -10.17 17.61
C PRO A 167 -3.94 -8.65 17.60
N GLY A 168 -5.19 -8.20 17.65
CA GLY A 168 -5.51 -6.78 17.59
C GLY A 168 -6.94 -6.50 18.04
N ARG A 169 -7.21 -5.24 18.36
CA ARG A 169 -8.57 -4.80 18.70
C ARG A 169 -9.36 -4.63 17.41
N ALA A 170 -10.45 -5.37 17.25
CA ALA A 170 -11.36 -5.20 16.11
C ALA A 170 -11.86 -3.74 16.03
N THR A 171 -11.92 -3.21 14.82
CA THR A 171 -12.38 -1.85 14.53
C THR A 171 -13.00 -1.80 13.13
N SER A 172 -13.43 -0.62 12.70
CA SER A 172 -14.01 -0.39 11.38
C SER A 172 -13.43 0.88 10.77
N LEU A 173 -13.54 1.03 9.45
CA LEU A 173 -13.07 2.22 8.75
C LEU A 173 -13.73 3.49 9.33
N ARG A 174 -15.04 3.43 9.58
CA ARG A 174 -15.80 4.52 10.23
C ARG A 174 -15.19 4.91 11.57
N ALA A 175 -14.90 3.93 12.44
CA ALA A 175 -14.33 4.20 13.76
C ALA A 175 -12.91 4.78 13.66
N ILE A 176 -12.11 4.34 12.68
CA ILE A 176 -10.77 4.87 12.40
C ILE A 176 -10.85 6.33 11.97
N LEU A 177 -11.65 6.63 10.94
CA LEU A 177 -11.82 7.98 10.41
C LEU A 177 -12.38 8.94 11.47
N GLY A 178 -13.36 8.50 12.26
CA GLY A 178 -13.91 9.30 13.36
C GLY A 178 -12.86 9.71 14.40
N ARG A 179 -11.98 8.77 14.80
CA ARG A 179 -10.86 9.07 15.71
C ARG A 179 -9.83 9.99 15.08
N SER A 180 -9.46 9.76 13.83
CA SER A 180 -8.49 10.60 13.13
C SER A 180 -8.98 12.05 12.94
N ARG A 181 -10.29 12.30 12.81
CA ARG A 181 -10.83 13.68 12.84
C ARG A 181 -10.61 14.34 14.20
N ALA A 182 -10.89 13.62 15.28
CA ALA A 182 -10.83 14.16 16.64
C ALA A 182 -9.40 14.51 17.09
N GLY A 183 -8.38 13.84 16.56
CA GLY A 183 -6.96 14.08 16.88
C GLY A 183 -6.26 15.15 16.04
N THR A 184 -6.99 15.96 15.26
CA THR A 184 -6.40 16.94 14.33
C THR A 184 -6.05 18.26 15.05
N GLU A 185 -5.02 18.26 15.90
CA GLU A 185 -4.20 19.46 16.09
C GLU A 185 -3.13 19.45 14.98
N ILE A 186 -3.12 20.51 14.19
CA ILE A 186 -2.49 20.58 12.86
C ILE A 186 -0.97 20.66 13.03
N GLY A 187 -0.26 19.58 12.70
CA GLY A 187 1.18 19.60 12.47
C GLY A 187 1.46 19.49 10.97
N GLU A 188 1.94 20.58 10.37
CA GLU A 188 2.57 20.55 9.05
C GLU A 188 3.92 19.83 9.17
N GLU A 189 4.05 18.64 8.57
CA GLU A 189 5.34 18.02 8.28
C GLU A 189 5.58 18.04 6.77
N PRO A 190 6.85 18.13 6.32
CA PRO A 190 7.18 18.42 4.93
C PRO A 190 6.73 17.31 3.97
N GLU A 191 6.59 17.69 2.71
CA GLU A 191 6.37 16.75 1.62
C GLU A 191 7.63 15.91 1.38
N ASP A 192 7.52 14.60 1.67
CA ASP A 192 8.37 13.55 1.08
C ASP A 192 8.12 13.45 -0.44
#